data_AF-A0A9X3WRZ4-F1
#
_entry.id   AF-A0A9X3WRZ4-F1
#
_cell.length_a   1.000
_cell.length_b   1.000
_cell.length_c   1.000
_cell.angle_alpha   90.00
_cell.angle_beta   90.00
_cell.angle_gamma   90.00
#
_symmetry.space_group_name_H-M   'P 1'
#
loop_
_entity.id
_entity.type
_entity.pdbx_description
1 polymer ?
#
loop_
_entity_poly.entity_id
_entity_poly.type
_entity_poly.pdbx_seq_one_letter_code
_entity_poly.pdbx_strand_id
1 'polypeptide(L)'
;MEQAVFFKVLPYLIYFFAVIMALTSSLLIYTGLASQTERMQTRLRIKQSLQKNREKLAQSASRSGTEEWMKKANYPLGLNAFKYQLIFYAFILFLLINYLVLPALYGGEIKTWTLIGIIIAFVLLLPSNPYSLFVYVMKRVIDYKEAKKNAEVFMLYDLLINELESMTNSRINTYNILRNIKPFFDVISGSFAILLTSWSSDEGPEVALDKFAKDIGTQEAKSLVSVMKNLDEVNIETALKSLKGMNDMFVRSQIENYRRRRKVTTDLASIPIKTTHFLIILDFLVVIIVMVSYLMDNSNM
;
A
#
# COMPACT_ATOMS: atom_id res chain seq x y z
N MET A 1 40.65 -18.08 -23.33
CA MET A 1 39.63 -18.56 -22.37
C MET A 1 38.22 -18.48 -22.95
N GLU A 2 37.85 -17.43 -23.67
CA GLU A 2 36.50 -17.28 -24.28
C GLU A 2 36.09 -18.44 -25.21
N GLN A 3 37.02 -18.94 -26.03
CA GLN A 3 36.77 -20.09 -26.92
C GLN A 3 36.42 -21.37 -26.13
N ALA A 4 37.07 -21.61 -24.98
CA ALA A 4 36.80 -22.79 -24.16
C ALA A 4 35.43 -22.75 -23.47
N VAL A 5 34.94 -21.54 -23.13
CA VAL A 5 33.59 -21.35 -22.60
C VAL A 5 32.54 -21.57 -23.69
N PHE A 6 32.79 -21.07 -24.90
CA PHE A 6 31.90 -21.29 -26.05
C PHE A 6 31.67 -22.78 -26.33
N PHE A 7 32.73 -23.59 -26.36
CA PHE A 7 32.61 -25.04 -26.56
C PHE A 7 31.88 -25.77 -25.42
N LYS A 8 31.93 -25.27 -24.18
CA LYS A 8 31.17 -25.83 -23.06
C LYS A 8 29.68 -25.49 -23.11
N VAL A 9 29.33 -24.29 -23.59
CA VAL A 9 27.93 -23.82 -23.69
C VAL A 9 27.23 -24.36 -24.96
N LEU A 10 28.00 -24.60 -26.02
CA LEU A 10 27.52 -25.11 -27.31
C LEU A 10 26.60 -26.35 -27.21
N PRO A 11 26.94 -27.44 -26.47
CA PRO A 11 26.05 -28.59 -26.36
C PRO A 11 24.72 -28.24 -25.69
N TYR A 12 24.73 -27.39 -24.65
CA TYR A 12 23.50 -26.94 -23.99
C TYR A 12 22.62 -26.11 -24.92
N LEU A 13 23.21 -25.26 -25.76
CA LEU A 13 22.49 -24.53 -26.81
C LEU A 13 21.89 -25.49 -27.83
N ILE A 14 22.65 -26.49 -28.30
CA ILE A 14 22.15 -27.50 -29.24
C ILE A 14 20.97 -28.27 -28.63
N TYR A 15 21.07 -28.72 -27.38
CA TYR A 15 19.95 -29.37 -26.69
C TYR A 15 18.74 -28.46 -26.53
N PHE A 16 18.97 -27.19 -26.18
CA PHE A 16 17.91 -26.20 -26.07
C PHE A 16 17.19 -25.99 -27.41
N PHE A 17 17.94 -25.83 -28.51
CA PHE A 17 17.36 -25.72 -29.86
C PHE A 17 16.67 -27.01 -30.29
N ALA A 18 17.21 -28.19 -29.97
CA ALA A 18 16.59 -29.48 -30.27
C ALA A 18 15.24 -29.63 -29.55
N VAL A 19 15.16 -29.23 -28.28
CA VAL A 19 13.90 -29.23 -27.51
C VAL A 19 12.90 -28.25 -28.09
N ILE A 20 13.32 -27.03 -28.44
CA ILE A 20 12.44 -26.05 -29.09
C ILE A 20 11.91 -26.60 -30.42
N MET A 21 12.78 -27.15 -31.26
CA MET A 21 12.41 -27.74 -32.55
C MET A 21 11.48 -28.94 -32.40
N ALA A 22 11.68 -29.78 -31.39
CA ALA A 22 10.79 -30.89 -31.08
C ALA A 22 9.40 -30.39 -30.64
N LEU A 23 9.35 -29.38 -29.77
CA LEU A 23 8.10 -28.76 -29.32
C LEU A 23 7.36 -28.05 -30.45
N THR A 24 8.06 -27.31 -31.31
CA THR A 24 7.46 -26.62 -32.46
C THR A 24 6.97 -27.62 -33.51
N SER A 25 7.73 -28.67 -33.79
CA SER A 25 7.31 -29.76 -34.70
C SER A 25 6.05 -30.46 -34.17
N SER A 26 6.01 -30.80 -32.88
CA SER A 26 4.83 -31.37 -32.23
C SER A 26 3.62 -30.43 -32.30
N LEU A 27 3.81 -29.14 -32.04
CA LEU A 27 2.78 -28.11 -32.20
C LEU A 27 2.27 -28.03 -33.64
N LEU A 28 3.16 -28.04 -34.64
CA LEU A 28 2.80 -27.96 -36.04
C LEU A 28 2.01 -29.19 -36.50
N ILE A 29 2.44 -30.40 -36.12
CA ILE A 29 1.72 -31.65 -36.39
C ILE A 29 0.32 -31.60 -35.75
N TYR A 30 0.24 -31.19 -34.49
CA TYR A 30 -1.04 -31.03 -33.79
C TYR A 30 -1.94 -30.01 -34.49
N THR A 31 -1.38 -28.87 -34.93
CA THR A 31 -2.17 -27.92 -35.71
C THR A 31 -2.62 -28.56 -37.03
N GLY A 32 -1.74 -29.17 -37.82
CA GLY A 32 -2.07 -29.77 -39.11
C GLY A 32 -3.15 -30.85 -39.06
N LEU A 33 -3.17 -31.65 -37.99
CA LEU A 33 -4.16 -32.72 -37.78
C LEU A 33 -5.47 -32.25 -37.15
N ALA A 34 -5.46 -31.14 -36.38
CA ALA A 34 -6.66 -30.66 -35.71
C ALA A 34 -7.57 -29.86 -36.64
N SER A 35 -8.87 -30.20 -36.61
CA SER A 35 -9.93 -29.50 -37.35
C SER A 35 -10.09 -28.05 -36.87
N GLN A 36 -10.62 -27.16 -37.72
CA GLN A 36 -10.82 -25.74 -37.35
C GLN A 36 -11.69 -25.57 -36.09
N THR A 37 -12.67 -26.46 -35.90
CA THR A 37 -13.58 -26.49 -34.75
C THR A 37 -12.86 -26.90 -33.47
N GLU A 38 -11.99 -27.91 -33.49
CA GLU A 38 -11.17 -28.31 -32.35
C GLU A 38 -10.17 -27.23 -31.94
N ARG A 39 -9.55 -26.54 -32.91
CA ARG A 39 -8.64 -25.42 -32.62
C ARG A 39 -9.39 -24.27 -31.94
N MET A 40 -10.61 -23.97 -32.39
CA MET A 40 -11.46 -22.94 -31.79
C MET A 40 -11.89 -23.32 -30.36
N GLN A 41 -12.33 -24.56 -30.14
CA GLN A 41 -12.68 -25.07 -28.80
C GLN A 41 -11.49 -25.09 -27.85
N THR A 42 -10.31 -25.49 -28.31
CA THR A 42 -9.08 -25.48 -27.50
C THR A 42 -8.67 -24.06 -27.12
N ARG A 43 -8.73 -23.10 -28.06
CA ARG A 43 -8.48 -21.67 -27.76
C ARG A 43 -9.47 -21.13 -26.73
N LEU A 44 -10.75 -21.45 -26.87
CA LEU A 44 -11.78 -21.05 -25.89
C LEU A 44 -11.54 -21.70 -24.53
N ARG A 45 -11.18 -22.98 -24.48
CA ARG A 45 -10.86 -23.71 -23.24
C ARG A 45 -9.63 -23.11 -22.55
N ILE A 46 -8.58 -22.78 -23.30
CA ILE A 46 -7.38 -22.10 -22.76
C ILE A 46 -7.74 -20.70 -22.26
N LYS A 47 -8.52 -19.93 -23.02
CA LYS A 47 -8.95 -18.59 -22.59
C LYS A 47 -9.77 -18.67 -21.30
N GLN A 48 -10.71 -19.61 -21.24
CA GLN A 48 -11.53 -19.85 -20.05
C GLN A 48 -10.69 -20.37 -18.87
N SER A 49 -9.73 -21.26 -19.08
CA SER A 49 -8.86 -21.76 -18.01
C SER A 49 -7.94 -20.66 -17.48
N LEU A 50 -7.37 -19.84 -18.35
CA LEU A 50 -6.58 -18.66 -17.98
C LEU A 50 -7.43 -17.66 -17.19
N GLN A 51 -8.66 -17.38 -17.62
CA GLN A 51 -9.56 -16.49 -16.91
C GLN A 51 -9.93 -17.05 -15.53
N LYS A 52 -10.33 -18.32 -15.44
CA LYS A 52 -10.63 -18.99 -14.18
C LYS A 52 -9.43 -19.01 -13.23
N ASN A 53 -8.23 -19.27 -13.74
CA ASN A 53 -7.00 -19.26 -12.94
C ASN A 53 -6.67 -17.85 -12.45
N ARG A 54 -6.83 -16.84 -13.30
CA ARG A 54 -6.66 -15.43 -12.91
C ARG A 54 -7.63 -15.03 -11.81
N GLU A 55 -8.90 -15.43 -11.92
CA GLU A 55 -9.93 -15.17 -10.90
C GLU A 55 -9.63 -15.90 -9.58
N LYS A 56 -9.20 -17.16 -9.64
CA LYS A 56 -8.75 -17.92 -8.45
C LYS A 56 -7.56 -17.27 -7.76
N LEU A 57 -6.56 -16.83 -8.52
CA LEU A 57 -5.40 -16.12 -7.98
C LEU A 57 -5.80 -14.77 -7.37
N ALA A 58 -6.68 -14.02 -8.04
CA ALA A 58 -7.20 -12.76 -7.50
C ALA A 58 -7.99 -12.99 -6.20
N GLN A 59 -8.85 -14.01 -6.14
CA GLN A 59 -9.58 -14.36 -4.93
C GLN A 59 -8.65 -14.81 -3.80
N SER A 60 -7.66 -15.66 -4.09
CA SER A 60 -6.66 -16.11 -3.11
C SER A 60 -5.86 -14.93 -2.56
N ALA A 61 -5.39 -14.04 -3.44
CA ALA A 61 -4.71 -12.81 -3.03
C ALA A 61 -5.62 -11.90 -2.21
N SER A 62 -6.91 -11.78 -2.57
CA SER A 62 -7.87 -10.93 -1.85
C SER A 62 -8.20 -11.40 -0.42
N ARG A 63 -7.94 -12.69 -0.13
CA ARG A 63 -8.10 -13.30 1.19
C ARG A 63 -6.80 -13.33 1.99
N SER A 64 -5.69 -12.86 1.42
CA SER A 64 -4.40 -12.82 2.11
C SER A 64 -4.36 -11.69 3.15
N GLY A 65 -3.55 -11.85 4.21
CA GLY A 65 -3.32 -10.78 5.17
C GLY A 65 -2.75 -9.50 4.53
N THR A 66 -2.02 -9.63 3.41
CA THR A 66 -1.53 -8.51 2.60
C THR A 66 -2.67 -7.62 2.09
N GLU A 67 -3.77 -8.23 1.64
CA GLU A 67 -4.93 -7.47 1.15
C GLU A 67 -5.62 -6.72 2.29
N GLU A 68 -5.67 -7.31 3.48
CA GLU A 68 -6.23 -6.61 4.64
C GLU A 68 -5.44 -5.34 4.98
N TRP A 69 -4.11 -5.42 4.98
CA TRP A 69 -3.24 -4.24 5.16
C TRP A 69 -3.41 -3.21 4.04
N MET A 70 -3.47 -3.66 2.78
CA MET A 70 -3.69 -2.80 1.61
C MET A 70 -5.05 -2.10 1.63
N LYS A 71 -6.11 -2.81 2.02
CA LYS A 71 -7.46 -2.26 2.18
C LYS A 71 -7.51 -1.22 3.29
N LYS A 72 -6.92 -1.50 4.46
CA LYS A 72 -6.83 -0.53 5.56
C LYS A 72 -6.08 0.73 5.14
N ALA A 73 -5.02 0.58 4.34
CA ALA A 73 -4.29 1.69 3.78
C ALA A 73 -4.98 2.34 2.56
N ASN A 74 -6.18 1.91 2.19
CA ASN A 74 -6.92 2.35 1.01
C ASN A 74 -6.05 2.34 -0.26
N TYR A 75 -5.45 1.17 -0.54
CA TYR A 75 -4.60 0.84 -1.69
C TYR A 75 -3.61 1.95 -2.05
N PRO A 76 -2.53 2.12 -1.27
CA PRO A 76 -1.51 3.12 -1.58
C PRO A 76 -1.00 2.92 -3.02
N LEU A 77 -0.93 4.02 -3.78
CA LEU A 77 -0.53 4.03 -5.19
C LEU A 77 -1.40 3.16 -6.13
N GLY A 78 -2.61 2.74 -5.70
CA GLY A 78 -3.49 1.87 -6.49
C GLY A 78 -2.97 0.42 -6.62
N LEU A 79 -2.12 0.01 -5.66
CA LEU A 79 -1.57 -1.33 -5.58
C LEU A 79 -2.48 -2.25 -4.76
N ASN A 80 -2.99 -3.31 -5.41
CA ASN A 80 -3.69 -4.41 -4.73
C ASN A 80 -2.67 -5.45 -4.25
N ALA A 81 -3.07 -6.35 -3.33
CA ALA A 81 -2.17 -7.40 -2.84
C ALA A 81 -1.54 -8.22 -3.96
N PHE A 82 -2.32 -8.56 -5.00
CA PHE A 82 -1.82 -9.28 -6.17
C PHE A 82 -0.70 -8.52 -6.90
N LYS A 83 -0.88 -7.20 -7.15
CA LYS A 83 0.13 -6.38 -7.83
C LYS A 83 1.39 -6.28 -6.99
N TYR A 84 1.25 -6.07 -5.69
CA TYR A 84 2.39 -6.03 -4.77
C TYR A 84 3.16 -7.36 -4.77
N GLN A 85 2.45 -8.48 -4.69
CA GLN A 85 3.07 -9.80 -4.65
C GLN A 85 3.77 -10.16 -5.98
N LEU A 86 3.22 -9.70 -7.11
CA LEU A 86 3.88 -9.81 -8.41
C LEU A 86 5.19 -9.00 -8.44
N ILE A 87 5.15 -7.73 -8.00
CA ILE A 87 6.35 -6.88 -7.91
C ILE A 87 7.38 -7.50 -6.96
N PHE A 88 6.95 -8.00 -5.81
CA PHE A 88 7.80 -8.67 -4.84
C PHE A 88 8.50 -9.90 -5.44
N TYR A 89 7.75 -10.81 -6.06
CA TYR A 89 8.36 -11.99 -6.69
C TYR A 89 9.25 -11.63 -7.88
N ALA A 90 8.86 -10.64 -8.69
CA ALA A 90 9.69 -10.14 -9.78
C ALA A 90 11.02 -9.56 -9.25
N PHE A 91 10.98 -8.83 -8.14
CA PHE A 91 12.17 -8.28 -7.50
C PHE A 91 13.09 -9.38 -6.94
N ILE A 92 12.54 -10.37 -6.23
CA ILE A 92 13.31 -11.51 -5.71
C ILE A 92 13.90 -12.34 -6.85
N LEU A 93 13.13 -12.59 -7.92
CA LEU A 93 13.60 -13.30 -9.10
C LEU A 93 14.71 -12.52 -9.81
N PHE A 94 14.58 -11.20 -9.92
CA PHE A 94 15.64 -10.32 -10.42
C PHE A 94 16.93 -10.46 -9.58
N LEU A 95 16.84 -10.44 -8.25
CA LEU A 95 17.99 -10.64 -7.36
C LEU A 95 18.63 -12.03 -7.56
N LEU A 96 17.82 -13.08 -7.65
CA LEU A 96 18.32 -14.45 -7.88
C LEU A 96 19.04 -14.57 -9.23
N ILE A 97 18.47 -14.00 -10.29
CA ILE A 97 19.10 -14.03 -11.62
C ILE A 97 20.41 -13.25 -11.59
N ASN A 98 20.39 -12.04 -11.04
CA ASN A 98 21.54 -11.14 -11.09
C ASN A 98 22.72 -11.62 -10.23
N TYR A 99 22.45 -12.11 -9.01
CA TYR A 99 23.50 -12.44 -8.04
C TYR A 99 23.82 -13.93 -7.92
N LEU A 100 23.01 -14.81 -8.51
CA LEU A 100 23.20 -16.25 -8.41
C LEU A 100 23.35 -16.89 -9.80
N VAL A 101 22.41 -16.64 -10.71
CA VAL A 101 22.42 -17.27 -12.05
C VAL A 101 23.52 -16.68 -12.94
N LEU A 102 23.62 -15.36 -13.06
CA LEU A 102 24.64 -14.74 -13.92
C LEU A 102 26.06 -15.09 -13.47
N PRO A 103 26.45 -14.95 -12.18
CA PRO A 103 27.80 -15.33 -11.75
C PRO A 103 28.09 -16.81 -12.01
N ALA A 104 27.13 -17.70 -11.76
CA ALA A 104 27.31 -19.13 -12.03
C ALA A 104 27.56 -19.41 -13.52
N LEU A 105 26.89 -18.70 -14.43
CA LEU A 105 27.08 -18.85 -15.88
C LEU A 105 28.42 -18.31 -16.37
N TYR A 106 28.91 -17.21 -15.79
CA TYR A 106 30.21 -16.63 -16.13
C TYR A 106 31.40 -17.25 -15.39
N GLY A 107 31.16 -18.31 -14.61
CA GLY A 107 32.21 -19.01 -13.85
C GLY A 107 32.70 -18.24 -12.62
N GLY A 108 31.94 -17.27 -12.13
CA GLY A 108 32.21 -16.55 -10.89
C GLY A 108 31.85 -17.38 -9.65
N GLU A 109 32.55 -17.13 -8.55
CA GLU A 109 32.25 -17.75 -7.26
C GLU A 109 31.00 -17.15 -6.64
N ILE A 110 30.04 -18.01 -6.26
CA ILE A 110 28.86 -17.60 -5.51
C ILE A 110 29.26 -17.42 -4.05
N LYS A 111 29.35 -16.17 -3.59
CA LYS A 111 29.66 -15.86 -2.20
C LYS A 111 28.48 -16.21 -1.30
N THR A 112 28.69 -16.97 -0.23
CA THR A 112 27.62 -17.32 0.73
C THR A 112 26.88 -16.09 1.29
N TRP A 113 27.59 -14.97 1.44
CA TRP A 113 27.02 -13.70 1.89
C TRP A 113 25.95 -13.12 0.95
N THR A 114 26.06 -13.30 -0.37
CA THR A 114 25.03 -12.82 -1.30
C THR A 114 23.73 -13.60 -1.14
N LEU A 115 23.84 -14.92 -0.94
CA LEU A 115 22.70 -15.79 -0.69
C LEU A 115 21.99 -15.42 0.62
N ILE A 116 22.76 -15.20 1.69
CA ILE A 116 22.21 -14.71 2.97
C ILE A 116 21.51 -13.36 2.78
N GLY A 117 22.11 -12.43 2.04
CA GLY A 117 21.52 -11.13 1.74
C GLY A 117 20.16 -11.24 1.02
N ILE A 118 20.04 -12.13 0.04
CA ILE A 118 18.78 -12.39 -0.66
C ILE A 118 17.72 -12.97 0.28
N ILE A 119 18.09 -13.92 1.16
CA ILE A 119 17.18 -14.48 2.16
C ILE A 119 16.69 -13.40 3.12
N ILE A 120 17.59 -12.54 3.62
CA ILE A 120 17.22 -11.43 4.51
C ILE A 120 16.26 -10.47 3.79
N ALA A 121 16.55 -10.10 2.55
CA ALA A 121 15.68 -9.25 1.75
C ALA A 121 14.29 -9.87 1.55
N PHE A 122 14.24 -11.19 1.28
CA PHE A 122 12.99 -11.94 1.16
C PHE A 122 12.17 -11.88 2.45
N VAL A 123 12.79 -12.17 3.61
CA VAL A 123 12.11 -12.18 4.91
C VAL A 123 11.65 -10.78 5.33
N LEU A 124 12.44 -9.74 5.07
CA LEU A 124 12.11 -8.35 5.41
C LEU A 124 10.95 -7.78 4.59
N LEU A 125 10.81 -8.20 3.33
CA LEU A 125 9.74 -7.72 2.44
C LEU A 125 8.49 -8.63 2.45
N LEU A 126 8.55 -9.76 3.15
CA LEU A 126 7.47 -10.73 3.22
C LEU A 126 6.27 -10.16 3.98
N PRO A 127 5.09 -10.01 3.35
CA PRO A 127 3.95 -9.34 3.96
C PRO A 127 3.27 -10.17 5.07
N SER A 128 3.54 -11.47 5.16
CA SER A 128 3.01 -12.33 6.23
C SER A 128 3.74 -12.16 7.56
N ASN A 129 4.94 -11.57 7.56
CA ASN A 129 5.71 -11.36 8.78
C ASN A 129 5.30 -10.03 9.44
N PRO A 130 4.85 -10.02 10.71
CA PRO A 130 4.46 -8.79 11.41
C PRO A 130 5.63 -7.80 11.58
N TYR A 131 6.86 -8.28 11.59
CA TYR A 131 8.08 -7.46 11.71
C TYR A 131 8.68 -7.10 10.34
N SER A 132 7.97 -7.37 9.24
CA SER A 132 8.43 -6.98 7.91
C SER A 132 8.44 -5.46 7.74
N LEU A 133 9.37 -5.01 6.90
CA LEU A 133 9.43 -3.63 6.44
C LEU A 133 8.13 -3.24 5.70
N PHE A 134 7.49 -4.20 5.04
CA PHE A 134 6.16 -4.03 4.46
C PHE A 134 5.13 -3.59 5.51
N VAL A 135 4.94 -4.37 6.59
CA VAL A 135 3.96 -4.06 7.63
C VAL A 135 4.29 -2.74 8.30
N TYR A 136 5.58 -2.46 8.54
CA TYR A 136 6.03 -1.18 9.10
C TYR A 136 5.61 0.02 8.23
N VAL A 137 5.88 -0.04 6.92
CA VAL A 137 5.49 1.03 5.98
C VAL A 137 3.97 1.14 5.89
N MET A 138 3.25 0.02 5.80
CA MET A 138 1.80 0.01 5.68
C MET A 138 1.12 0.61 6.92
N LYS A 139 1.58 0.26 8.12
CA LYS A 139 1.09 0.88 9.36
C LYS A 139 1.28 2.39 9.34
N ARG A 140 2.44 2.86 8.88
CA ARG A 140 2.71 4.30 8.77
C ARG A 140 1.79 5.01 7.78
N VAL A 141 1.50 4.38 6.65
CA VAL A 141 0.56 4.91 5.65
C VAL A 141 -0.86 4.97 6.21
N ILE A 142 -1.29 3.95 6.95
CA ILE A 142 -2.60 3.91 7.63
C ILE A 142 -2.69 5.06 8.62
N ASP A 143 -1.73 5.17 9.54
CA ASP A 143 -1.68 6.23 10.55
C ASP A 143 -1.74 7.64 9.91
N TYR A 144 -1.03 7.82 8.78
CA TYR A 144 -1.05 9.09 8.05
C TYR A 144 -2.42 9.40 7.44
N LYS A 145 -3.09 8.40 6.84
CA LYS A 145 -4.43 8.58 6.25
C LYS A 145 -5.47 8.83 7.33
N GLU A 146 -5.42 8.11 8.44
CA GLU A 146 -6.29 8.33 9.59
C GLU A 146 -6.10 9.73 10.17
N ALA A 147 -4.86 10.18 10.34
CA ALA A 147 -4.57 11.55 10.78
C ALA A 147 -5.11 12.61 9.80
N LYS A 148 -5.03 12.37 8.48
CA LYS A 148 -5.61 13.29 7.48
C LYS A 148 -7.14 13.32 7.57
N LYS A 149 -7.77 12.16 7.77
CA LYS A 149 -9.23 12.04 7.97
C LYS A 149 -9.68 12.80 9.22
N ASN A 150 -8.97 12.62 10.34
CA ASN A 150 -9.23 13.36 11.59
C ASN A 150 -9.09 14.86 11.39
N ALA A 151 -8.06 15.31 10.68
CA ALA A 151 -7.87 16.73 10.38
C ALA A 151 -9.05 17.33 9.59
N GLU A 152 -9.60 16.59 8.63
CA GLU A 152 -10.80 17.04 7.90
C GLU A 152 -12.06 17.02 8.77
N VAL A 153 -12.19 16.09 9.71
CA VAL A 153 -13.27 16.12 10.71
C VAL A 153 -13.17 17.38 11.58
N PHE A 154 -11.98 17.78 12.01
CA PHE A 154 -11.80 19.04 12.75
C PHE A 154 -12.11 20.27 11.91
N MET A 155 -11.67 20.27 10.65
CA MET A 155 -12.04 21.34 9.72
C MET A 155 -13.56 21.43 9.54
N LEU A 156 -14.28 20.30 9.58
CA LEU A 156 -15.75 20.31 9.57
C LEU A 156 -16.34 21.00 10.81
N TYR A 157 -15.78 20.78 12.00
CA TYR A 157 -16.21 21.53 13.19
C TYR A 157 -16.04 23.04 12.98
N ASP A 158 -14.86 23.47 12.56
CA ASP A 158 -14.54 24.88 12.41
C ASP A 158 -15.41 25.54 11.34
N LEU A 159 -15.64 24.88 10.21
CA LEU A 159 -16.51 25.37 9.15
C LEU A 159 -17.98 25.41 9.57
N LEU A 160 -18.45 24.44 10.37
CA LEU A 160 -19.81 24.48 10.94
C LEU A 160 -19.99 25.64 11.90
N ILE A 161 -19.00 25.88 12.77
CA ILE A 161 -19.02 27.02 13.70
C ILE A 161 -19.05 28.33 12.91
N ASN A 162 -18.16 28.49 11.92
CA ASN A 162 -18.08 29.70 11.10
C ASN A 162 -19.37 29.95 10.31
N GLU A 163 -19.97 28.91 9.72
CA GLU A 163 -21.22 29.05 8.99
C GLU A 163 -22.34 29.51 9.94
N LEU A 164 -22.48 28.89 11.12
CA LEU A 164 -23.49 29.26 12.11
C LEU A 164 -23.27 30.67 12.67
N GLU A 165 -22.03 31.13 12.85
CA GLU A 165 -21.73 32.50 13.26
C GLU A 165 -22.09 33.53 12.18
N SER A 166 -21.96 33.16 10.91
CA SER A 166 -22.30 34.02 9.78
C SER A 166 -23.80 34.07 9.46
N MET A 167 -24.59 33.15 10.03
CA MET A 167 -26.03 33.09 9.78
C MET A 167 -26.76 34.26 10.44
N THR A 168 -27.44 35.05 9.63
CA THR A 168 -28.34 36.12 10.09
C THR A 168 -29.75 35.62 10.41
N ASN A 169 -30.14 34.45 9.87
CA ASN A 169 -31.46 33.85 10.08
C ASN A 169 -31.45 32.93 11.30
N SER A 170 -32.56 32.88 12.05
CA SER A 170 -32.65 32.08 13.29
C SER A 170 -32.81 30.57 13.08
N ARG A 171 -33.26 30.13 11.90
CA ARG A 171 -33.54 28.71 11.63
C ARG A 171 -32.37 28.05 10.92
N ILE A 172 -31.79 27.05 11.57
CA ILE A 172 -30.70 26.23 11.05
C ILE A 172 -31.28 25.23 10.03
N ASN A 173 -30.57 25.06 8.91
CA ASN A 173 -30.81 23.97 7.97
C ASN A 173 -29.49 23.23 7.76
N THR A 174 -29.31 22.17 8.54
CA THR A 174 -28.07 21.39 8.59
C THR A 174 -27.73 20.80 7.22
N TYR A 175 -28.72 20.37 6.44
CA TYR A 175 -28.48 19.84 5.09
C TYR A 175 -27.82 20.88 4.17
N ASN A 176 -28.36 22.11 4.13
CA ASN A 176 -27.82 23.17 3.28
C ASN A 176 -26.41 23.57 3.71
N ILE A 177 -26.17 23.66 5.01
CA ILE A 177 -24.83 23.92 5.55
C ILE A 177 -23.85 22.84 5.08
N LEU A 178 -24.18 21.56 5.28
CA LEU A 178 -23.30 20.46 4.89
C LEU A 178 -23.07 20.39 3.38
N ARG A 179 -24.08 20.72 2.58
CA ARG A 179 -23.96 20.82 1.13
C ARG A 179 -22.99 21.95 0.72
N ASN A 180 -23.04 23.09 1.39
CA ASN A 180 -22.16 24.24 1.12
C ASN A 180 -20.71 23.95 1.53
N ILE A 181 -20.51 23.23 2.64
CA ILE A 181 -19.18 22.94 3.16
C ILE A 181 -18.51 21.75 2.43
N LYS A 182 -19.29 20.82 1.84
CA LYS A 182 -18.77 19.64 1.12
C LYS A 182 -17.57 19.90 0.19
N PRO A 183 -17.53 20.96 -0.65
CA PRO A 183 -16.43 21.20 -1.59
C PRO A 183 -15.06 21.43 -0.95
N PHE A 184 -15.01 21.73 0.35
CA PHE A 184 -13.75 21.97 1.06
C PHE A 184 -13.04 20.68 1.50
N PHE A 185 -13.68 19.51 1.36
CA PHE A 185 -13.10 18.24 1.79
C PHE A 185 -12.61 17.40 0.62
N ASP A 186 -11.45 16.76 0.79
CA ASP A 186 -10.90 15.81 -0.17
C ASP A 186 -11.09 14.37 0.31
N VAL A 187 -10.66 14.05 1.53
CA VAL A 187 -10.61 12.69 2.08
C VAL A 187 -11.99 12.21 2.51
N ILE A 188 -12.78 13.04 3.19
CA ILE A 188 -14.13 12.68 3.64
C ILE A 188 -15.22 13.02 2.61
N SER A 189 -14.85 13.50 1.42
CA SER A 189 -15.76 13.89 0.34
C SER A 189 -16.74 12.77 -0.06
N GLY A 190 -16.24 11.53 -0.14
CA GLY A 190 -17.05 10.35 -0.43
C GLY A 190 -18.08 10.06 0.68
N SER A 191 -17.64 10.11 1.94
CA SER A 191 -18.51 9.96 3.10
C SER A 191 -19.59 11.05 3.13
N PHE A 192 -19.23 12.29 2.78
CA PHE A 192 -20.16 13.41 2.62
C PHE A 192 -21.19 13.20 1.52
N ALA A 193 -20.76 12.67 0.36
CA ALA A 193 -21.67 12.37 -0.74
C ALA A 193 -22.70 11.31 -0.35
N ILE A 194 -22.26 10.26 0.37
CA ILE A 194 -23.15 9.24 0.92
C ILE A 194 -24.14 9.87 1.91
N LEU A 195 -23.63 10.68 2.85
CA LEU A 195 -24.46 11.39 3.82
C LEU A 195 -25.55 12.21 3.14
N LEU A 196 -25.20 13.07 2.18
CA LEU A 196 -26.17 13.95 1.52
C LEU A 196 -27.16 13.18 0.64
N THR A 197 -26.76 12.04 0.08
CA THR A 197 -27.65 11.19 -0.72
C THR A 197 -28.64 10.43 0.18
N SER A 198 -28.17 9.89 1.30
CA SER A 198 -29.00 9.22 2.31
C SER A 198 -29.84 10.18 3.13
N TRP A 199 -29.49 11.46 3.20
CA TRP A 199 -30.26 12.46 3.95
C TRP A 199 -31.69 12.59 3.42
N SER A 200 -31.85 12.49 2.09
CA SER A 200 -33.11 12.62 1.38
C SER A 200 -33.78 11.28 1.07
N SER A 201 -33.22 10.15 1.52
CA SER A 201 -33.86 8.83 1.34
C SER A 201 -34.86 8.55 2.46
N ASP A 202 -35.62 7.45 2.31
CA ASP A 202 -36.62 7.00 3.29
C ASP A 202 -36.03 6.67 4.67
N GLU A 203 -34.70 6.61 4.80
CA GLU A 203 -34.00 6.31 6.06
C GLU A 203 -33.87 7.53 6.98
N GLY A 204 -33.96 8.75 6.43
CA GLY A 204 -33.95 10.00 7.17
C GLY A 204 -32.59 10.54 7.64
N PRO A 205 -32.55 11.80 8.15
CA PRO A 205 -31.32 12.52 8.47
C PRO A 205 -30.45 11.88 9.56
N GLU A 206 -31.07 11.38 10.63
CA GLU A 206 -30.33 10.80 11.75
C GLU A 206 -29.56 9.55 11.36
N VAL A 207 -30.18 8.66 10.57
CA VAL A 207 -29.55 7.43 10.07
C VAL A 207 -28.43 7.76 9.10
N ALA A 208 -28.61 8.77 8.25
CA ALA A 208 -27.57 9.26 7.35
C ALA A 208 -26.33 9.76 8.13
N LEU A 209 -26.56 10.51 9.21
CA LEU A 209 -25.50 10.97 10.11
C LEU A 209 -24.80 9.81 10.83
N ASP A 210 -25.53 8.80 11.29
CA ASP A 210 -24.91 7.62 11.92
C ASP A 210 -24.06 6.81 10.93
N LYS A 211 -24.53 6.66 9.69
CA LYS A 211 -23.74 6.03 8.61
C LYS A 211 -22.46 6.81 8.35
N PHE A 212 -22.51 8.14 8.34
CA PHE A 212 -21.33 8.99 8.21
C PHE A 212 -20.35 8.82 9.38
N ALA A 213 -20.82 8.84 10.62
CA ALA A 213 -19.97 8.60 11.78
C ALA A 213 -19.31 7.21 11.74
N LYS A 214 -20.05 6.19 11.30
CA LYS A 214 -19.55 4.81 11.17
C LYS A 214 -18.51 4.69 10.05
N ASP A 215 -18.75 5.32 8.91
CA ASP A 215 -17.82 5.33 7.78
C ASP A 215 -16.54 6.11 8.12
N ILE A 216 -16.67 7.19 8.89
CA ILE A 216 -15.50 7.91 9.39
C ILE A 216 -14.73 7.08 10.41
N GLY A 217 -15.43 6.45 11.36
CA GLY A 217 -14.86 5.49 12.31
C GLY A 217 -14.11 6.12 13.48
N THR A 218 -14.07 7.45 13.57
CA THR A 218 -13.33 8.20 14.60
C THR A 218 -14.27 8.60 15.73
N GLN A 219 -13.76 8.71 16.96
CA GLN A 219 -14.59 9.12 18.10
C GLN A 219 -15.09 10.56 17.93
N GLU A 220 -14.25 11.43 17.37
CA GLU A 220 -14.55 12.84 17.13
C GLU A 220 -15.70 13.04 16.15
N ALA A 221 -15.78 12.22 15.10
CA ALA A 221 -16.90 12.24 14.16
C ALA A 221 -18.20 11.72 14.78
N LYS A 222 -18.13 10.72 15.68
CA LYS A 222 -19.32 10.25 16.42
C LYS A 222 -19.87 11.34 17.33
N SER A 223 -18.98 12.01 18.05
CA SER A 223 -19.33 13.16 18.88
C SER A 223 -19.93 14.29 18.06
N LEU A 224 -19.33 14.60 16.90
CA LEU A 224 -19.84 15.63 15.98
C LEU A 224 -21.27 15.33 15.55
N VAL A 225 -21.49 14.10 15.07
CA VAL A 225 -22.81 13.64 14.62
C VAL A 225 -23.85 13.75 15.72
N SER A 226 -23.49 13.43 16.97
CA SER A 226 -24.40 13.57 18.11
C SER A 226 -24.90 15.00 18.28
N VAL A 227 -24.04 16.00 18.08
CA VAL A 227 -24.45 17.42 18.11
C VAL A 227 -25.22 17.79 16.85
N MET A 228 -24.80 17.32 15.68
CA MET A 228 -25.45 17.61 14.40
C MET A 228 -26.90 17.14 14.33
N LYS A 229 -27.22 16.00 14.95
CA LYS A 229 -28.61 15.49 15.00
C LYS A 229 -29.58 16.49 15.62
N ASN A 230 -29.12 17.29 16.57
CA ASN A 230 -29.95 18.26 17.29
C ASN A 230 -29.86 19.67 16.71
N LEU A 231 -29.01 19.91 15.69
CA LEU A 231 -28.74 21.27 15.18
C LEU A 231 -29.98 21.96 14.61
N ASP A 232 -30.87 21.22 13.93
CA ASP A 232 -32.07 21.78 13.32
C ASP A 232 -33.16 22.12 14.37
N GLU A 233 -33.04 21.59 15.58
CA GLU A 233 -34.04 21.73 16.66
C GLU A 233 -33.66 22.80 17.71
N VAL A 234 -32.41 23.23 17.74
CA VAL A 234 -31.89 24.18 18.73
C VAL A 234 -31.66 25.58 18.15
N ASN A 235 -31.69 26.59 19.01
CA ASN A 235 -31.30 27.94 18.63
C ASN A 235 -29.79 28.03 18.33
N ILE A 236 -29.41 28.97 17.47
CA ILE A 236 -28.01 29.19 17.01
C ILE A 236 -27.03 29.35 18.17
N GLU A 237 -27.38 30.14 19.19
CA GLU A 237 -26.49 30.33 20.35
C GLU A 237 -26.21 29.01 21.10
N THR A 238 -27.23 28.17 21.25
CA THR A 238 -27.11 26.86 21.90
C THR A 238 -26.30 25.88 21.04
N ALA A 239 -26.53 25.89 19.72
CA ALA A 239 -25.74 25.13 18.75
C ALA A 239 -24.26 25.52 18.80
N LEU A 240 -23.96 26.82 18.73
CA LEU A 240 -22.60 27.37 18.80
C LEU A 240 -21.92 27.01 20.11
N LYS A 241 -22.61 27.14 21.24
CA LYS A 241 -22.07 26.77 22.55
C LYS A 241 -21.72 25.27 22.63
N SER A 242 -22.58 24.42 22.07
CA SER A 242 -22.38 22.97 22.03
C SER A 242 -21.20 22.59 21.14
N LEU A 243 -21.12 23.19 19.95
CA LEU A 243 -20.02 22.95 19.00
C LEU A 243 -18.68 23.48 19.52
N LYS A 244 -18.63 24.69 20.09
CA LYS A 244 -17.40 25.27 20.68
C LYS A 244 -16.91 24.47 21.87
N GLY A 245 -17.81 24.12 22.81
CA GLY A 245 -17.44 23.30 23.97
C GLY A 245 -16.89 21.94 23.57
N MET A 246 -17.42 21.35 22.50
CA MET A 246 -16.92 20.10 21.95
C MET A 246 -15.59 20.27 21.20
N ASN A 247 -15.41 21.36 20.44
CA ASN A 247 -14.14 21.69 19.79
C ASN A 247 -13.01 21.85 20.83
N ASP A 248 -13.29 22.56 21.93
CA ASP A 248 -12.34 22.76 23.05
C ASP A 248 -11.91 21.44 23.69
N MET A 249 -12.84 20.48 23.86
CA MET A 249 -12.51 19.14 24.35
C MET A 249 -11.56 18.39 23.42
N PHE A 250 -11.57 18.69 22.12
CA PHE A 250 -10.74 18.03 21.12
C PHE A 250 -9.46 18.78 20.74
N VAL A 251 -9.21 19.97 21.27
CA VAL A 251 -7.94 20.70 21.05
C VAL A 251 -6.71 19.84 21.38
N ARG A 252 -6.80 19.02 22.44
CA ARG A 252 -5.74 18.05 22.79
C ARG A 252 -5.55 16.98 21.71
N SER A 253 -6.65 16.45 21.16
CA SER A 253 -6.63 15.48 20.05
C SER A 253 -6.06 16.11 18.77
N GLN A 254 -6.36 17.37 18.49
CA GLN A 254 -5.78 18.10 17.36
C GLN A 254 -4.25 18.22 17.48
N ILE A 255 -3.75 18.63 18.65
CA ILE A 255 -2.30 18.75 18.91
C ILE A 255 -1.62 17.39 18.76
N GLU A 256 -2.25 16.32 19.28
CA GLU A 256 -1.71 14.97 19.17
C GLU A 256 -1.69 14.49 17.70
N ASN A 257 -2.77 14.70 16.95
CA ASN A 257 -2.85 14.34 15.53
C ASN A 257 -1.82 15.11 14.69
N TYR A 258 -1.64 16.41 14.96
CA TYR A 258 -0.59 17.20 14.33
C TYR A 258 0.81 16.66 14.64
N ARG A 259 1.09 16.32 15.92
CA ARG A 259 2.35 15.68 16.33
C ARG A 259 2.55 14.34 15.65
N ARG A 260 1.51 13.50 15.57
CA ARG A 260 1.55 12.19 14.88
C ARG A 260 1.91 12.37 13.41
N ARG A 261 1.23 13.28 12.69
CA ARG A 261 1.50 13.58 11.28
C ARG A 261 2.93 14.09 11.08
N ARG A 262 3.38 15.05 11.88
CA ARG A 262 4.76 15.56 11.81
C ARG A 262 5.77 14.44 12.07
N LYS A 263 5.52 13.59 13.07
CA LYS A 263 6.35 12.41 13.35
C LYS A 263 6.37 11.47 12.14
N VAL A 264 5.25 11.23 11.44
CA VAL A 264 5.24 10.42 10.18
C VAL A 264 6.22 10.97 9.18
N THR A 265 6.05 12.24 8.85
CA THR A 265 6.81 12.87 7.79
C THR A 265 8.29 12.92 8.14
N THR A 266 8.61 13.29 9.39
CA THR A 266 9.99 13.31 9.87
C THR A 266 10.61 11.91 9.90
N ASP A 267 9.89 10.90 10.39
CA ASP A 267 10.42 9.53 10.46
C ASP A 267 10.72 9.01 9.06
N LEU A 268 9.77 9.15 8.11
CA LEU A 268 9.95 8.72 6.72
C LEU A 268 11.08 9.48 6.02
N ALA A 269 11.13 10.81 6.17
CA ALA A 269 12.20 11.63 5.61
C ALA A 269 13.56 11.32 6.24
N SER A 270 13.59 10.83 7.48
CA SER A 270 14.82 10.44 8.17
C SER A 270 15.39 9.09 7.71
N ILE A 271 14.61 8.26 7.00
CA ILE A 271 15.07 6.93 6.57
C ILE A 271 16.30 7.02 5.66
N PRO A 272 16.29 7.78 4.53
CA PRO A 272 17.48 7.90 3.68
C PRO A 272 18.69 8.42 4.45
N ILE A 273 18.50 9.45 5.29
CA ILE A 273 19.57 10.06 6.08
C ILE A 273 20.21 9.05 7.02
N LYS A 274 19.40 8.28 7.75
CA LYS A 274 19.87 7.23 8.67
C LYS A 274 20.54 6.09 7.91
N THR A 275 20.00 5.69 6.76
CA THR A 275 20.61 4.68 5.90
C THR A 275 21.98 5.12 5.40
N THR A 276 22.13 6.37 4.94
CA THR A 276 23.43 6.91 4.51
C THR A 276 24.43 6.94 5.65
N HIS A 277 24.05 7.40 6.84
CA HIS A 277 24.93 7.37 8.01
C HIS A 277 25.35 5.95 8.38
N PHE A 278 24.40 5.00 8.35
CA PHE A 278 24.69 3.60 8.61
C PHE A 278 25.68 3.02 7.59
N LEU A 279 25.52 3.34 6.30
CA LEU A 279 26.43 2.91 5.24
C LEU A 279 27.83 3.49 5.41
N ILE A 280 27.94 4.78 5.76
CA ILE A 280 29.24 5.42 6.04
C ILE A 280 29.94 4.74 7.22
N ILE A 281 29.21 4.49 8.32
CA ILE A 281 29.76 3.80 9.49
C ILE A 281 30.21 2.38 9.12
N LEU A 282 29.39 1.66 8.35
CA LEU A 282 29.71 0.31 7.90
C LEU A 282 30.96 0.29 7.01
N ASP A 283 31.09 1.23 6.08
CA ASP A 283 32.26 1.37 5.22
C ASP A 283 33.53 1.65 6.03
N PHE A 284 33.47 2.59 6.99
CA PHE A 284 34.57 2.83 7.94
C PHE A 284 34.96 1.57 8.72
N LEU A 285 33.98 0.79 9.17
CA LEU A 285 34.21 -0.43 9.94
C LEU A 285 34.89 -1.50 9.06
N VAL A 286 34.47 -1.65 7.80
CA VAL A 286 35.11 -2.53 6.82
C VAL A 286 36.55 -2.12 6.56
N VAL A 287 36.82 -0.83 6.36
CA VAL A 287 38.19 -0.31 6.16
C VAL A 287 39.08 -0.63 7.36
N ILE A 288 38.59 -0.42 8.59
CA ILE A 288 39.33 -0.75 9.81
C ILE A 288 39.64 -2.25 9.88
N ILE A 289 38.64 -3.11 9.63
CA ILE A 289 38.83 -4.57 9.63
C ILE A 289 39.89 -4.98 8.61
N VAL A 290 39.78 -4.49 7.36
CA VAL A 290 40.74 -4.80 6.30
C VAL A 290 42.15 -4.33 6.67
N MET A 291 42.28 -3.11 7.21
CA MET A 291 43.58 -2.58 7.65
C MET A 291 44.19 -3.43 8.76
N VAL A 292 43.40 -3.83 9.77
CA VAL A 292 43.85 -4.68 10.87
C VAL A 292 44.24 -6.07 10.37
N SER A 293 43.42 -6.69 9.51
CA SER A 293 43.75 -7.98 8.89
C SER A 293 45.06 -7.91 8.10
N TYR A 294 45.25 -6.85 7.31
CA TYR A 294 46.49 -6.65 6.55
C TYR A 294 47.72 -6.47 7.44
N LEU A 295 47.60 -5.71 8.54
CA LEU A 295 48.69 -5.54 9.51
C LEU A 295 49.03 -6.86 10.24
N MET A 296 48.02 -7.65 10.62
CA MET A 296 48.22 -8.94 11.28
C MET A 296 48.87 -9.98 10.38
N ASP A 297 48.50 -10.03 9.09
CA ASP A 297 49.13 -10.93 8.13
C ASP A 297 50.61 -10.56 7.90
N ASN A 298 50.92 -9.26 7.84
CA ASN A 298 52.30 -8.79 7.66
C ASN A 298 53.16 -8.88 8.94
N SER A 299 52.57 -8.87 10.14
CA SER A 299 53.32 -9.00 11.40
C SER A 299 53.68 -10.44 11.76
N ASN A 300 53.06 -11.42 11.10
CA ASN A 300 53.34 -12.85 11.27
C ASN A 300 54.36 -13.40 10.25
N MET A 301 54.96 -12.53 9.44
CA MET A 301 56.18 -12.79 8.65
C MET A 301 57.40 -12.25 9.41
#